data_AF-A0A5E4IKF8-F1
#
_entry.id   AF-A0A5E4IKF8-F1
#
_cell.length_a   1.000
_cell.length_b   1.000
_cell.length_c   1.000
_cell.angle_alpha   90.00
_cell.angle_beta   90.00
_cell.angle_gamma   90.00
#
_symmetry.space_group_name_H-M   'P 1'
#
loop_
_entity.id
_entity.type
_entity.pdbx_description
1 polymer ?
#
loop_
_entity_poly.entity_id
_entity_poly.type
_entity_poly.pdbx_seq_one_letter_code
_entity_poly.pdbx_strand_id
1 'polypeptide(L)'
;MSFREGLARGKGVKILARNDPLDIRCQSCGKPATAVCCQCIYEGQGWFCEECAAKHECGEDMLLPVVNSPRVGMCGYTGTPCE
;
A
#
# COMPACT_ATOMS: atom_id res chain seq x y z
N MET A 1 0.04 -13.40 12.70
CA MET A 1 -1.19 -14.08 12.22
C MET A 1 -1.97 -14.54 13.45
N SER A 2 -3.18 -14.03 13.66
CA SER A 2 -4.07 -14.52 14.72
C SER A 2 -4.95 -15.63 14.15
N PHE A 3 -4.91 -16.83 14.74
CA PHE A 3 -5.80 -17.92 14.36
C PHE A 3 -7.14 -17.77 15.08
N ARG A 4 -8.23 -18.08 14.38
CA ARG A 4 -9.59 -18.11 14.94
C ARG A 4 -10.24 -19.41 14.52
N GLU A 5 -10.76 -20.15 15.49
CA GLU A 5 -11.51 -21.39 15.26
C GLU A 5 -13.01 -21.08 15.25
N GLY A 6 -13.75 -21.73 14.34
CA GLY A 6 -15.19 -21.55 14.21
C GLY A 6 -15.85 -22.73 13.51
N LEU A 7 -17.11 -23.00 13.86
CA LEU A 7 -17.90 -24.06 13.23
C LEU A 7 -18.29 -23.68 11.80
N ALA A 8 -17.81 -24.43 10.82
CA ALA A 8 -18.27 -24.31 9.44
C ALA A 8 -19.72 -24.84 9.32
N ARG A 9 -20.65 -23.99 8.87
CA ARG A 9 -22.02 -24.41 8.54
C ARG A 9 -22.07 -24.92 7.10
N GLY A 10 -22.26 -26.23 6.90
CA GLY A 10 -22.43 -26.86 5.58
C GLY A 10 -21.23 -27.67 5.09
N LYS A 11 -21.31 -28.21 3.87
CA LYS A 11 -20.27 -29.05 3.25
C LYS A 11 -19.24 -28.18 2.50
N GLY A 12 -18.39 -27.46 3.24
CA GLY A 12 -17.20 -26.80 2.68
C GLY A 12 -17.13 -25.28 2.86
N VAL A 13 -15.98 -24.71 2.49
CA VAL A 13 -15.69 -23.27 2.57
C VAL A 13 -16.12 -22.60 1.28
N LYS A 14 -17.01 -21.58 1.37
CA LYS A 14 -17.38 -20.73 0.24
C LYS A 14 -16.69 -19.37 0.37
N ILE A 15 -15.83 -19.04 -0.61
CA ILE A 15 -15.21 -17.72 -0.71
C ILE A 15 -16.29 -16.71 -1.11
N LEU A 16 -16.51 -15.68 -0.28
CA LEU A 16 -17.48 -14.61 -0.57
C LEU A 16 -16.87 -13.45 -1.36
N ALA A 17 -15.61 -13.12 -1.05
CA ALA A 17 -14.87 -12.05 -1.70
C ALA A 17 -13.35 -12.32 -1.63
N ARG A 18 -12.60 -11.78 -2.57
CA ARG A 18 -11.14 -11.72 -2.55
C ARG A 18 -10.70 -10.28 -2.72
N ASN A 19 -9.67 -9.90 -1.96
CA ASN A 19 -9.01 -8.62 -2.12
C ASN A 19 -7.89 -8.80 -3.15
N ASP A 20 -8.24 -8.71 -4.44
CA ASP A 20 -7.25 -8.81 -5.51
C ASP A 20 -6.42 -7.52 -5.56
N PRO A 21 -5.08 -7.60 -5.62
CA PRO A 21 -4.22 -6.43 -5.60
C PRO A 21 -4.42 -5.58 -6.85
N LEU A 22 -4.41 -4.26 -6.67
CA LEU A 22 -4.42 -3.29 -7.77
C LEU A 22 -3.09 -3.37 -8.55
N ASP A 23 -3.17 -3.21 -9.87
CA ASP A 23 -1.98 -3.12 -10.71
C ASP A 23 -1.37 -1.72 -10.62
N ILE A 24 -0.34 -1.59 -9.78
CA ILE A 24 0.36 -0.33 -9.53
C ILE A 24 1.71 -0.37 -10.23
N ARG A 25 1.94 0.59 -11.13
CA ARG A 25 3.15 0.68 -11.95
C ARG A 25 4.04 1.82 -11.49
N CYS A 26 5.35 1.60 -11.57
CA CYS A 26 6.38 2.61 -11.37
C CYS A 26 6.21 3.72 -12.41
N GLN A 27 6.15 4.97 -11.95
CA GLN A 27 5.93 6.11 -12.83
C GLN A 27 7.16 6.42 -13.70
N SER A 28 8.36 6.04 -13.27
CA SER A 28 9.59 6.32 -14.01
C SER A 28 9.88 5.30 -15.11
N CYS A 29 9.51 4.02 -14.92
CA CYS A 29 9.93 2.93 -15.83
C CYS A 29 8.84 1.91 -16.19
N GLY A 30 7.65 1.98 -15.59
CA GLY A 30 6.53 1.08 -15.89
C GLY A 30 6.63 -0.34 -15.31
N LYS A 31 7.74 -0.71 -14.64
CA LYS A 31 7.83 -1.95 -13.85
C LYS A 31 6.81 -1.94 -12.69
N PRO A 32 6.39 -3.08 -12.13
CA PRO A 32 5.56 -3.10 -10.93
C PRO A 32 6.17 -2.27 -9.79
N ALA A 33 5.36 -1.44 -9.14
CA ALA A 33 5.82 -0.62 -8.02
C ALA A 33 5.94 -1.45 -6.74
N THR A 34 7.01 -1.22 -5.99
CA THR A 34 7.27 -1.87 -4.69
C THR A 34 7.26 -0.88 -3.55
N ALA A 35 7.44 0.41 -3.83
CA ALA A 35 7.41 1.49 -2.85
C ALA A 35 6.50 2.64 -3.29
N VAL A 36 5.99 3.36 -2.29
CA VAL A 36 5.27 4.62 -2.46
C VAL A 36 5.88 5.71 -1.61
N CYS A 37 6.14 6.89 -2.19
CA CYS A 37 6.59 8.06 -1.45
C CYS A 37 5.41 8.72 -0.74
N CYS A 38 5.46 8.82 0.59
CA CYS A 38 4.40 9.40 1.42
C CYS A 38 4.24 10.93 1.26
N GLN A 39 5.17 11.59 0.58
CA GLN A 39 5.08 13.02 0.25
C GLN A 39 4.48 13.22 -1.15
N CYS A 40 5.10 12.64 -2.18
CA CYS A 40 4.65 12.80 -3.58
C CYS A 40 3.26 12.22 -3.85
N ILE A 41 2.76 11.31 -3.00
CA ILE A 41 1.41 10.75 -3.13
C ILE A 41 0.31 11.80 -3.08
N TYR A 42 0.51 12.92 -2.36
CA TYR A 42 -0.46 14.01 -2.31
C TYR A 42 -0.53 14.83 -3.61
N GLU A 43 0.48 14.70 -4.47
CA GLU A 43 0.53 15.31 -5.81
C GLU A 43 0.06 14.33 -6.91
N GLY A 44 -0.46 13.15 -6.52
CA GLY A 44 -0.82 12.09 -7.46
C GLY A 44 0.39 11.35 -8.04
N GLN A 45 1.56 11.47 -7.41
CA GLN A 45 2.81 10.81 -7.81
C GLN A 45 3.35 9.89 -6.72
N GLY A 46 4.58 9.41 -6.87
CA GLY A 46 5.30 8.70 -5.81
C GLY A 46 5.31 7.19 -5.93
N TRP A 47 4.87 6.58 -7.03
CA TRP A 47 4.94 5.12 -7.21
C TRP A 47 6.24 4.71 -7.88
N PHE A 48 7.04 3.88 -7.21
CA PHE A 48 8.36 3.49 -7.69
C PHE A 48 8.63 2.00 -7.53
N CYS A 49 9.38 1.43 -8.47
CA CYS A 49 10.07 0.17 -8.25
C CYS A 49 11.34 0.42 -7.40
N GLU A 50 11.90 -0.65 -6.84
CA GLU A 50 13.07 -0.59 -5.96
C GLU A 50 14.26 0.21 -6.53
N GLU A 51 14.58 0.01 -7.81
CA GLU A 51 15.67 0.73 -8.50
C GLU A 51 15.43 2.24 -8.63
N CYS A 52 14.17 2.65 -8.86
CA CYS A 52 13.81 4.06 -9.00
C CYS A 52 13.61 4.73 -7.63
N ALA A 53 13.11 3.97 -6.66
CA ALA A 53 12.99 4.37 -5.27
C ALA A 53 14.35 4.75 -4.66
N ALA A 54 15.39 3.94 -4.89
CA ALA A 54 16.73 4.21 -4.37
C ALA A 54 17.37 5.50 -4.92
N LYS A 55 16.87 6.04 -6.04
CA LYS A 55 17.35 7.29 -6.66
C LYS A 55 16.43 8.47 -6.39
N HIS A 56 15.35 8.27 -5.63
CA HIS A 56 14.32 9.27 -5.41
C HIS A 56 14.79 10.33 -4.41
N GLU A 57 14.59 11.60 -4.75
CA GLU A 57 15.15 12.74 -4.01
C GLU A 57 14.58 12.91 -2.60
N CYS A 58 13.33 12.47 -2.33
CA CYS A 58 12.73 12.52 -0.99
C CYS A 58 13.41 11.59 0.03
N GLY A 59 14.31 10.73 -0.41
CA GLY A 59 15.06 9.80 0.45
C GLY A 59 14.25 8.54 0.86
N GLU A 60 14.96 7.55 1.39
CA GLU A 60 14.39 6.26 1.78
C GLU A 60 13.39 6.36 2.93
N ASP A 61 13.56 7.33 3.84
CA ASP A 61 12.67 7.55 5.00
C ASP A 61 11.24 7.90 4.59
N MET A 62 11.06 8.48 3.40
CA MET A 62 9.76 8.85 2.86
C MET A 62 9.10 7.73 2.05
N LEU A 63 9.79 6.59 1.87
CA LEU A 63 9.28 5.46 1.10
C LEU A 63 8.62 4.43 2.02
N LEU A 64 7.38 4.09 1.70
CA LEU A 64 6.62 3.03 2.36
C LEU A 64 6.43 1.85 1.40
N PRO A 65 6.41 0.60 1.90
CA PRO A 65 6.18 -0.56 1.05
C PRO A 65 4.75 -0.55 0.49
N VAL A 66 4.61 -0.97 -0.77
CA VAL A 66 3.29 -1.18 -1.37
C VAL A 66 2.62 -2.40 -0.72
N VAL A 67 1.44 -2.19 -0.14
CA VAL A 67 0.60 -3.22 0.48
C VAL A 67 -0.76 -3.27 -0.20
N ASN A 68 -1.46 -4.41 -0.09
CA ASN A 68 -2.77 -4.64 -0.70
C ASN A 68 -3.90 -3.90 0.04
N SER A 69 -3.84 -2.56 0.00
CA SER A 69 -4.78 -1.64 0.61
C SER A 69 -5.04 -0.48 -0.36
N PRO A 70 -6.31 -0.10 -0.62
CA PRO A 70 -6.63 1.07 -1.44
C PRO A 70 -6.09 2.41 -0.90
N ARG A 71 -5.70 2.46 0.38
CA ARG A 71 -5.15 3.66 1.04
C ARG A 71 -3.66 3.55 1.35
N VAL A 72 -2.94 2.66 0.66
CA VAL A 72 -1.49 2.56 0.81
C VAL A 72 -0.80 3.90 0.55
N GLY A 73 0.16 4.27 1.40
CA GLY A 73 0.93 5.51 1.30
C GLY A 73 0.25 6.77 1.85
N MET A 74 -1.05 6.73 2.20
CA MET A 74 -1.79 7.88 2.70
C MET A 74 -1.69 8.01 4.24
N CYS A 75 -1.31 9.18 4.75
CA CYS A 75 -1.31 9.50 6.18
C CYS A 75 -2.45 10.47 6.52
N GLY A 76 -3.52 9.96 7.14
CA GLY A 76 -4.67 10.77 7.55
C GLY A 76 -4.65 11.25 9.01
N TYR A 77 -3.53 11.09 9.72
CA TYR A 77 -3.44 11.48 11.13
C TYR A 77 -3.18 12.99 11.23
N THR A 78 -4.25 13.76 11.25
CA THR A 78 -4.22 15.16 11.69
C THR A 78 -4.50 15.15 13.19
N GLY A 79 -3.47 15.23 14.02
CA GLY A 79 -3.64 15.28 15.48
C GLY A 79 -4.66 16.35 15.88
N THR A 80 -5.29 16.19 17.04
CA THR A 80 -6.17 17.22 17.59
C THR A 80 -5.34 18.49 17.82
N PRO A 81 -5.82 19.69 17.42
CA PRO A 81 -5.14 20.93 17.76
C PRO A 81 -4.95 21.02 19.27
N CYS A 82 -3.75 21.36 19.74
CA CYS A 82 -3.56 21.76 21.13
C CYS A 82 -4.19 23.15 21.29
N GLU A 83 -5.17 23.29 22.19
CA GLU A 83 -5.63 24.60 22.69
C GLU A 83 -4.63 25.19 23.69
#